data_AF-A0A319C0J0-F1
#
_entry.id   AF-A0A319C0J0-F1
#
_cell.length_a   1.000
_cell.length_b   1.000
_cell.length_c   1.000
_cell.angle_alpha   90.00
_cell.angle_beta   90.00
_cell.angle_gamma   90.00
#
_symmetry.space_group_name_H-M   'P 1'
#
loop_
_entity.id
_entity.type
_entity.pdbx_description
1 polymer ?
#
loop_
_entity_poly.entity_id
_entity_poly.type
_entity_poly.pdbx_seq_one_letter_code
_entity_poly.pdbx_strand_id
1 'polypeptide(L)'
;MAGVRIYRRRRYHWPELQLNLWLIIVLSANAICLGIFAWFMSVQNELHLDIPWLFPYMTVTAALGLFFIILIYVLTAQRFLLPGIILVGSFILFALWLTGLIETSLQMYGVVANVDSNCRNYILVKDHPTGDNLQTLAWLTESTICNCWRTAFAFELINTIFYAWMMIMSWQVHRDIYR
;
A
#
# COMPACT_ATOMS: atom_id res chain seq x y z
N MET A 1 8.65 53.67 -13.46
CA MET A 1 9.06 52.89 -12.27
C MET A 1 8.74 51.43 -12.53
N ALA A 2 9.74 50.64 -12.97
CA ALA A 2 9.56 49.21 -13.20
C ALA A 2 9.50 48.51 -11.83
N GLY A 3 8.33 47.97 -11.48
CA GLY A 3 8.16 47.20 -10.25
C GLY A 3 9.00 45.93 -10.33
N VAL A 4 10.10 45.89 -9.58
CA VAL A 4 10.86 44.66 -9.36
C VAL A 4 9.94 43.70 -8.61
N ARG A 5 9.34 42.73 -9.33
CA ARG A 5 8.68 41.59 -8.71
C ARG A 5 9.77 40.77 -8.03
N ILE A 6 9.97 41.02 -6.74
CA ILE A 6 10.73 40.12 -5.89
C ILE A 6 9.94 38.81 -5.87
N TYR A 7 10.35 37.84 -6.70
CA TYR A 7 9.89 36.47 -6.58
C TYR A 7 10.43 35.93 -5.25
N ARG A 8 9.73 36.24 -4.16
CA ARG A 8 10.03 35.65 -2.85
C ARG A 8 9.83 34.16 -3.03
N ARG A 9 10.93 33.41 -3.14
CA ARG A 9 10.93 31.96 -3.24
C ARG A 9 10.15 31.44 -2.03
N ARG A 10 8.89 31.07 -2.24
CA ARG A 10 8.00 30.66 -1.16
C ARG A 10 8.57 29.35 -0.61
N ARG A 11 9.11 29.39 0.61
CA ARG A 11 9.50 28.17 1.31
C ARG A 11 8.24 27.56 1.88
N TYR A 12 7.88 26.38 1.38
CA TYR A 12 6.79 25.60 1.94
C TYR A 12 7.25 25.04 3.29
N HIS A 13 6.52 25.35 4.36
CA HIS A 13 6.75 24.76 5.68
C HIS A 13 5.92 23.48 5.77
N TRP A 14 6.60 22.35 5.90
CA TRP A 14 5.97 21.04 6.04
C TRP A 14 6.02 20.61 7.50
N PRO A 15 4.94 20.00 8.05
CA PRO A 15 4.96 19.47 9.40
C PRO A 15 5.89 18.23 9.46
N GLU A 16 7.11 18.41 9.97
CA GLU A 16 8.17 17.40 9.91
C GLU A 16 7.77 16.07 10.57
N LEU A 17 7.13 16.12 11.75
CA LEU A 17 6.67 14.91 12.44
C LEU A 17 5.60 14.15 11.64
N GLN A 18 4.61 14.87 11.12
CA GLN A 18 3.49 14.29 10.39
C GLN A 18 3.95 13.68 9.05
N LEU A 19 4.87 14.35 8.36
CA LEU A 19 5.47 13.83 7.13
C LEU A 19 6.33 12.58 7.39
N ASN A 20 7.13 12.57 8.45
CA ASN A 20 7.97 11.41 8.77
C ASN A 20 7.15 10.18 9.17
N LEU A 21 6.11 10.36 9.99
CA LEU A 21 5.18 9.28 10.33
C LEU A 21 4.47 8.74 9.09
N TRP A 22 4.03 9.64 8.21
CA TRP A 22 3.43 9.26 6.94
C TRP A 22 4.38 8.42 6.09
N LEU A 23 5.63 8.87 5.92
CA LEU A 23 6.64 8.16 5.13
C LEU A 23 6.90 6.74 5.63
N ILE A 24 7.04 6.56 6.95
CA ILE A 24 7.32 5.23 7.54
C ILE A 24 6.14 4.28 7.32
N ILE A 25 4.91 4.74 7.55
CA ILE A 25 3.71 3.91 7.44
C ILE A 25 3.44 3.54 5.99
N VAL A 26 3.57 4.49 5.07
CA VAL A 26 3.38 4.22 3.64
C VAL A 26 4.51 3.35 3.12
N LEU A 27 5.76 3.52 3.57
CA LEU A 27 6.88 2.66 3.17
C LEU A 27 6.65 1.21 3.59
N SER A 28 6.25 0.99 4.83
CA SER A 28 5.99 -0.36 5.34
C SER A 28 4.80 -1.01 4.61
N ALA A 29 3.71 -0.27 4.39
CA ALA A 29 2.55 -0.78 3.65
C ALA A 29 2.91 -1.19 2.22
N ASN A 30 3.66 -0.35 1.50
CA ASN A 30 4.09 -0.67 0.13
C ASN A 30 5.02 -1.90 0.10
N ALA A 31 5.99 -2.00 1.02
CA ALA A 31 6.91 -3.14 1.06
C ALA A 31 6.20 -4.45 1.41
N ILE A 32 5.27 -4.42 2.37
CA ILE A 32 4.50 -5.59 2.80
C ILE A 32 3.61 -6.09 1.66
N CYS A 33 2.81 -5.20 1.04
CA CYS A 33 1.94 -5.59 -0.06
C CYS A 33 2.75 -6.10 -1.26
N LEU A 34 3.86 -5.44 -1.62
CA LEU A 34 4.75 -5.92 -2.69
C LEU A 34 5.22 -7.34 -2.41
N GLY A 35 5.69 -7.62 -1.19
CA GLY A 35 6.15 -8.95 -0.80
C GLY A 35 5.05 -10.01 -0.87
N ILE A 36 3.86 -9.71 -0.34
CA ILE A 36 2.72 -10.65 -0.32
C ILE A 36 2.28 -11.00 -1.75
N PHE A 37 2.06 -10.00 -2.61
CA PHE A 37 1.58 -10.25 -3.97
C PHE A 37 2.65 -10.88 -4.87
N ALA A 38 3.93 -10.54 -4.68
CA ALA A 38 5.03 -11.22 -5.36
C ALA A 38 5.10 -12.71 -4.97
N TRP A 39 4.93 -13.01 -3.68
CA TRP A 39 4.89 -14.39 -3.20
C TRP A 39 3.69 -15.16 -3.76
N PHE A 40 2.49 -14.55 -3.78
CA PHE A 40 1.31 -15.18 -4.39
C PHE A 40 1.51 -15.51 -5.87
N MET A 41 2.15 -14.64 -6.66
CA MET A 41 2.47 -14.97 -8.05
C MET A 41 3.45 -16.15 -8.16
N SER A 42 4.46 -16.21 -7.29
CA SER A 42 5.39 -17.35 -7.25
C SER A 42 4.66 -18.65 -6.94
N VAL A 43 3.73 -18.64 -5.98
CA VAL A 43 2.92 -19.82 -5.62
C VAL A 43 2.05 -20.26 -6.79
N GLN A 44 1.34 -19.33 -7.46
CA GLN A 44 0.52 -19.67 -8.64
C GLN A 44 1.34 -20.29 -9.77
N ASN A 45 2.57 -19.78 -9.98
CA ASN A 45 3.48 -20.30 -11.00
C ASN A 45 3.92 -21.75 -10.70
N GLU A 46 4.23 -22.07 -9.44
CA GLU A 46 4.56 -23.45 -9.04
C GLU A 46 3.36 -24.40 -9.20
N LEU A 47 2.14 -23.92 -8.90
CA LEU A 47 0.91 -24.70 -9.07
C LEU A 47 0.45 -24.80 -10.54
N HIS A 48 1.15 -24.16 -11.49
CA HIS A 48 0.77 -24.11 -12.91
C HIS A 48 -0.67 -23.60 -13.12
N LEU A 49 -1.07 -22.62 -12.30
CA LEU A 49 -2.37 -21.98 -12.36
C LEU A 49 -2.25 -20.60 -13.00
N ASP A 50 -3.34 -20.14 -13.62
CA ASP A 50 -3.41 -18.79 -14.17
C ASP A 50 -3.33 -17.74 -13.07
N ILE A 51 -2.52 -16.71 -13.29
CA ILE A 51 -2.30 -15.64 -12.32
C ILE A 51 -3.46 -14.64 -12.40
N PRO A 52 -4.23 -14.44 -11.30
CA PRO A 52 -5.27 -13.40 -11.25
C PRO A 52 -4.66 -12.02 -11.48
N TRP A 53 -5.32 -11.18 -12.28
CA TRP A 53 -4.83 -9.85 -12.64
C TRP A 53 -4.57 -8.92 -11.45
N LEU A 54 -5.25 -9.14 -10.32
CA LEU A 54 -5.04 -8.40 -9.08
C LEU A 54 -3.58 -8.50 -8.60
N PHE A 55 -2.93 -9.65 -8.75
CA PHE A 55 -1.59 -9.87 -8.21
C PHE A 55 -0.52 -9.02 -8.92
N PRO A 56 -0.38 -9.04 -10.26
CA PRO A 56 0.55 -8.15 -10.95
C PRO A 56 0.13 -6.69 -10.79
N TYR A 57 -1.18 -6.38 -10.76
CA TYR A 57 -1.67 -5.02 -10.54
C TYR A 57 -1.18 -4.44 -9.20
N MET A 58 -1.37 -5.16 -8.10
CA MET A 58 -0.93 -4.72 -6.79
C MET A 58 0.59 -4.69 -6.65
N THR A 59 1.29 -5.62 -7.30
CA THR A 59 2.77 -5.61 -7.31
C THR A 59 3.31 -4.34 -7.98
N VAL A 60 2.78 -3.96 -9.15
CA VAL A 60 3.18 -2.74 -9.85
C VAL A 60 2.78 -1.49 -9.06
N THR A 61 1.56 -1.47 -8.51
CA THR A 61 1.05 -0.35 -7.71
C THR A 61 1.89 -0.11 -6.45
N ALA A 62 2.29 -1.17 -5.76
CA ALA A 62 3.17 -1.10 -4.60
C ALA A 62 4.61 -0.69 -4.98
N ALA A 63 5.12 -1.16 -6.12
CA ALA A 63 6.43 -0.74 -6.64
C ALA A 63 6.45 0.76 -7.01
N LEU A 64 5.37 1.26 -7.63
CA LEU A 64 5.20 2.69 -7.92
C LEU A 64 5.14 3.53 -6.64
N GLY A 65 4.47 3.03 -5.59
CA GLY A 65 4.44 3.71 -4.30
C GLY A 65 5.79 3.73 -3.59
N LEU A 66 6.58 2.64 -3.64
CA LEU A 66 7.97 2.64 -3.16
C LEU A 66 8.82 3.67 -3.93
N PHE A 67 8.72 3.68 -5.26
CA PHE A 67 9.41 4.66 -6.10
C PHE A 67 9.03 6.09 -5.72
N PHE A 68 7.74 6.36 -5.49
CA PHE A 68 7.25 7.67 -5.06
C PHE A 68 7.81 8.11 -3.70
N ILE A 69 7.94 7.19 -2.74
CA ILE A 69 8.56 7.49 -1.44
C ILE A 69 10.04 7.83 -1.58
N ILE A 70 10.78 7.07 -2.39
CA ILE A 70 12.19 7.35 -2.69
C ILE A 70 12.31 8.75 -3.31
N LEU A 71 11.43 9.09 -4.25
CA LEU A 71 11.37 10.42 -4.87
C LEU A 71 11.14 11.51 -3.81
N ILE A 72 10.21 11.34 -2.87
CA ILE A 72 9.98 12.31 -1.78
C ILE A 72 11.22 12.44 -0.90
N TYR A 73 11.90 11.33 -0.58
CA TYR A 73 13.12 11.34 0.22
C TYR A 73 14.23 12.15 -0.46
N VAL A 74 14.43 11.95 -1.77
CA VAL A 74 15.40 12.72 -2.58
C VAL A 74 15.04 14.21 -2.61
N LEU A 75 13.76 14.57 -2.84
CA LEU A 75 13.32 15.97 -2.83
C LEU A 75 13.49 16.63 -1.46
N THR A 76 13.31 15.86 -0.38
CA THR A 76 13.52 16.33 0.99
C THR A 76 14.99 16.65 1.24
N ALA A 77 15.91 15.79 0.78
CA ALA A 77 17.34 16.03 0.86
C ALA A 77 17.76 17.31 0.11
N GLN A 78 17.10 17.62 -1.01
CA GLN A 78 17.36 18.83 -1.79
C GLN A 78 16.64 20.09 -1.26
N ARG A 79 15.85 19.98 -0.17
CA ARG A 79 15.01 21.06 0.38
C ARG A 79 14.03 21.66 -0.65
N PHE A 80 13.66 20.90 -1.69
CA PHE A 80 12.75 21.30 -2.76
C PHE A 80 11.48 20.44 -2.76
N LEU A 81 10.74 20.45 -1.65
CA LEU A 81 9.44 19.79 -1.57
C LEU A 81 8.36 20.64 -2.25
N LEU A 82 8.08 20.34 -3.52
CA LEU A 82 7.05 21.00 -4.32
C LEU A 82 5.67 20.36 -4.03
N PRO A 83 4.72 21.08 -3.41
CA PRO A 83 3.42 20.50 -3.04
C PRO A 83 2.59 20.07 -4.25
N GLY A 84 2.79 20.70 -5.41
CA GLY A 84 2.06 20.34 -6.64
C GLY A 84 2.36 18.92 -7.12
N ILE A 85 3.64 18.52 -7.12
CA ILE A 85 4.04 17.17 -7.56
C ILE A 85 3.52 16.12 -6.58
N ILE A 86 3.62 16.40 -5.28
CA ILE A 86 3.16 15.48 -4.23
C ILE A 86 1.64 15.31 -4.29
N LEU A 87 0.89 16.38 -4.53
CA LEU A 87 -0.56 16.32 -4.63
C LEU A 87 -1.02 15.47 -5.83
N VAL A 88 -0.41 15.66 -7.01
CA VAL A 88 -0.75 14.86 -8.19
C VAL A 88 -0.33 13.39 -8.02
N GLY A 89 0.89 13.15 -7.52
CA GLY A 89 1.38 11.79 -7.29
C GLY A 89 0.55 11.02 -6.25
N SER A 90 0.18 11.68 -5.15
CA SER A 90 -0.69 11.08 -4.12
C SER A 90 -2.11 10.81 -4.63
N PHE A 91 -2.66 11.65 -5.51
CA PHE A 91 -3.97 11.40 -6.12
C PHE A 91 -3.94 10.16 -7.04
N ILE A 92 -2.91 10.03 -7.88
CA ILE A 92 -2.76 8.88 -8.77
C ILE A 92 -2.61 7.59 -7.95
N LEU A 93 -1.72 7.60 -6.95
CA LEU A 93 -1.52 6.45 -6.08
C LEU A 93 -2.77 6.13 -5.25
N PHE A 94 -3.50 7.14 -4.78
CA PHE A 94 -4.78 6.94 -4.11
C PHE A 94 -5.76 6.15 -4.98
N ALA A 95 -5.95 6.55 -6.24
CA ALA A 95 -6.84 5.85 -7.15
C ALA A 95 -6.40 4.41 -7.39
N LEU A 96 -5.10 4.19 -7.61
CA LEU A 96 -4.56 2.85 -7.85
C LEU A 96 -4.75 1.92 -6.64
N TRP A 97 -4.44 2.41 -5.44
CA TRP A 97 -4.62 1.66 -4.21
C TRP A 97 -6.09 1.42 -3.87
N LEU A 98 -6.99 2.36 -4.19
CA LEU A 98 -8.43 2.19 -3.99
C LEU A 98 -8.99 1.08 -4.88
N THR A 99 -8.59 1.04 -6.15
CA THR A 99 -9.00 -0.03 -7.07
C THR A 99 -8.52 -1.40 -6.58
N GLY A 100 -7.26 -1.49 -6.11
CA GLY A 100 -6.73 -2.71 -5.49
C GLY A 100 -7.55 -3.15 -4.29
N LEU A 101 -7.84 -2.22 -3.37
CA LEU A 101 -8.64 -2.48 -2.17
C LEU A 101 -10.04 -3.01 -2.49
N ILE A 102 -10.71 -2.45 -3.50
CA ILE A 102 -12.04 -2.89 -3.91
C ILE A 102 -11.98 -4.36 -4.36
N GLU A 103 -11.03 -4.71 -5.21
CA GLU A 103 -10.87 -6.08 -5.71
C GLU A 103 -10.45 -7.07 -4.62
N THR A 104 -9.50 -6.69 -3.76
CA THR A 104 -9.13 -7.50 -2.58
C THR A 104 -10.34 -7.72 -1.69
N SER A 105 -11.21 -6.72 -1.52
CA SER A 105 -12.44 -6.86 -0.72
C SER A 105 -13.45 -7.82 -1.37
N LEU A 106 -13.58 -7.79 -2.71
CA LEU A 106 -14.44 -8.70 -3.47
C LEU A 106 -13.91 -10.13 -3.43
N GLN A 107 -12.60 -10.34 -3.40
CA GLN A 107 -12.01 -11.68 -3.31
C GLN A 107 -12.08 -12.26 -1.88
N MET A 108 -12.01 -11.38 -0.87
CA MET A 108 -12.09 -11.77 0.53
C MET A 108 -13.51 -12.09 0.98
N TYR A 109 -14.46 -11.21 0.64
CA TYR A 109 -15.82 -11.21 1.17
C TYR A 109 -16.90 -11.40 0.09
N GLY A 110 -16.50 -11.70 -1.14
CA GLY A 110 -17.42 -11.90 -2.24
C GLY A 110 -18.27 -13.15 -2.11
N VAL A 111 -19.38 -13.15 -2.85
CA VAL A 111 -20.32 -14.29 -2.89
C VAL A 111 -19.75 -15.47 -3.69
N VAL A 112 -18.89 -15.18 -4.67
CA VAL A 112 -18.25 -16.18 -5.55
C VAL A 112 -16.87 -16.59 -5.01
N ALA A 113 -16.09 -15.64 -4.49
CA ALA A 113 -14.80 -15.85 -3.85
C ALA A 113 -14.91 -15.46 -2.37
N ASN A 114 -14.79 -16.45 -1.48
CA ASN A 114 -14.94 -16.23 -0.04
C ASN A 114 -13.74 -16.81 0.71
N VAL A 115 -12.59 -16.17 0.49
CA VAL A 115 -11.32 -16.55 1.14
C VAL A 115 -11.48 -16.56 2.66
N ASP A 116 -12.20 -15.59 3.24
CA ASP A 116 -12.37 -15.54 4.70
C ASP A 116 -13.15 -16.76 5.26
N SER A 117 -14.23 -17.18 4.59
CA SER A 117 -14.99 -18.37 5.01
C SER A 117 -14.19 -19.66 4.83
N ASN A 118 -13.42 -19.78 3.74
CA ASN A 118 -12.57 -20.93 3.48
C ASN A 118 -11.46 -21.03 4.53
N CYS A 119 -10.81 -19.90 4.84
CA CYS A 119 -9.83 -19.78 5.90
C CYS A 119 -10.40 -20.15 7.27
N ARG A 120 -11.60 -19.66 7.59
CA ARG A 120 -12.28 -19.98 8.85
C ARG A 120 -12.63 -21.46 8.95
N ASN A 121 -13.11 -22.07 7.87
CA ASN A 121 -13.52 -23.47 7.87
C ASN A 121 -12.31 -24.43 7.94
N TYR A 122 -11.21 -24.13 7.23
CA TYR A 122 -10.03 -25.01 7.24
C TYR A 122 -9.27 -25.01 8.57
N ILE A 123 -9.31 -23.89 9.31
CA ILE A 123 -8.63 -23.73 10.60
C ILE A 123 -9.49 -24.22 11.78
N LEU A 124 -10.83 -24.12 11.70
CA LEU A 124 -11.73 -24.53 12.79
C LEU A 124 -12.25 -25.97 12.68
N VAL A 125 -12.20 -26.60 11.49
CA VAL A 125 -12.82 -27.92 11.25
C VAL A 125 -11.80 -29.06 11.15
N LYS A 126 -10.52 -28.80 10.82
CA LYS A 126 -9.46 -29.81 10.83
C LYS A 126 -8.63 -29.69 12.11
N ASP A 127 -8.50 -30.80 12.83
CA ASP A 127 -7.58 -30.92 13.98
C ASP A 127 -6.21 -30.32 13.63
N HIS A 128 -5.64 -29.53 14.54
CA HIS A 128 -4.31 -28.93 14.39
C HIS A 128 -3.25 -30.04 14.31
N PRO A 129 -2.71 -30.36 13.11
CA PRO A 129 -1.78 -31.46 12.97
C PRO A 129 -0.42 -31.03 13.53
N THR A 130 0.16 -31.84 14.40
CA THR A 130 1.48 -31.57 15.01
C THR A 130 2.55 -32.52 14.46
N GLY A 131 3.81 -32.10 14.55
CA GLY A 131 4.98 -32.86 14.09
C GLY A 131 5.51 -32.44 12.72
N ASP A 132 6.63 -33.03 12.31
CA ASP A 132 7.28 -32.76 11.02
C ASP A 132 6.72 -33.68 9.93
N ASN A 133 5.46 -33.47 9.58
CA ASN A 133 4.78 -34.26 8.56
C ASN A 133 4.12 -33.35 7.51
N LEU A 134 3.83 -33.93 6.35
CA LEU A 134 3.25 -33.22 5.22
C LEU A 134 1.89 -32.55 5.55
N GLN A 135 1.13 -33.12 6.49
CA GLN A 135 -0.16 -32.56 6.90
C GLN A 135 0.01 -31.27 7.71
N THR A 136 0.98 -31.23 8.63
CA THR A 136 1.35 -30.01 9.36
C THR A 136 1.91 -28.94 8.42
N LEU A 137 2.73 -29.33 7.44
CA LEU A 137 3.22 -28.38 6.43
C LEU A 137 2.07 -27.76 5.62
N ALA A 138 1.16 -28.58 5.11
CA ALA A 138 0.00 -28.10 4.37
C ALA A 138 -0.87 -27.16 5.22
N TRP A 139 -1.11 -27.50 6.49
CA TRP A 139 -1.86 -26.64 7.41
C TRP A 139 -1.17 -25.30 7.66
N LEU A 140 0.16 -25.30 7.86
CA LEU A 140 0.95 -24.07 8.03
C LEU A 140 0.88 -23.20 6.78
N THR A 141 1.02 -23.78 5.58
CA THR A 141 0.93 -23.04 4.31
C THR A 141 -0.44 -22.39 4.13
N GLU A 142 -1.54 -23.13 4.36
CA GLU A 142 -2.91 -22.59 4.31
C GLU A 142 -3.11 -21.44 5.32
N SER A 143 -2.63 -21.62 6.56
CA SER A 143 -2.68 -20.58 7.59
C SER A 143 -1.91 -19.32 7.20
N THR A 144 -0.72 -19.48 6.60
CA THR A 144 0.07 -18.36 6.08
C THR A 144 -0.68 -17.62 4.97
N ILE A 145 -1.27 -18.33 4.01
CA ILE A 145 -2.04 -17.72 2.91
C ILE A 145 -3.19 -16.87 3.48
N CYS A 146 -3.96 -17.42 4.42
CA CYS A 146 -5.07 -16.73 5.06
C CYS A 146 -4.64 -15.45 5.81
N ASN A 147 -3.52 -15.52 6.54
CA ASN A 147 -2.99 -14.35 7.23
C ASN A 147 -2.46 -13.30 6.25
N CYS A 148 -1.77 -13.72 5.19
CA CYS A 148 -1.30 -12.82 4.13
C CYS A 148 -2.45 -12.05 3.47
N TRP A 149 -3.58 -12.70 3.18
CA TRP A 149 -4.77 -12.04 2.64
C TRP A 149 -5.35 -10.98 3.58
N ARG A 150 -5.50 -11.30 4.86
CA ARG A 150 -5.97 -10.35 5.89
C ARG A 150 -5.01 -9.18 6.07
N THR A 151 -3.72 -9.47 6.07
CA THR A 151 -2.66 -8.46 6.16
C THR A 151 -2.68 -7.55 4.93
N ALA A 152 -2.76 -8.09 3.71
CA ALA A 152 -2.84 -7.32 2.48
C ALA A 152 -4.04 -6.36 2.49
N PHE A 153 -5.23 -6.87 2.83
CA PHE A 153 -6.43 -6.04 2.95
C PHE A 153 -6.28 -4.90 3.96
N ALA A 154 -5.73 -5.19 5.16
CA ALA A 154 -5.53 -4.19 6.19
C ALA A 154 -4.54 -3.10 5.75
N PHE A 155 -3.42 -3.48 5.14
CA PHE A 155 -2.42 -2.52 4.68
C PHE A 155 -2.88 -1.73 3.45
N GLU A 156 -3.68 -2.31 2.56
CA GLU A 156 -4.34 -1.58 1.48
C GLU A 156 -5.29 -0.50 2.01
N LEU A 157 -6.07 -0.82 3.05
CA LEU A 157 -6.97 0.15 3.69
C LEU A 157 -6.19 1.28 4.38
N ILE A 158 -5.15 0.94 5.12
CA ILE A 158 -4.29 1.94 5.75
C ILE A 158 -3.68 2.84 4.67
N ASN A 159 -3.11 2.27 3.61
CA ASN A 159 -2.40 3.04 2.61
C ASN A 159 -3.32 3.97 1.81
N THR A 160 -4.52 3.51 1.44
CA THR A 160 -5.54 4.35 0.78
C THR A 160 -5.91 5.57 1.62
N ILE A 161 -6.15 5.39 2.92
CA ILE A 161 -6.42 6.51 3.85
C ILE A 161 -5.22 7.45 3.94
N PHE A 162 -4.01 6.92 4.02
CA PHE A 162 -2.78 7.72 4.13
C PHE A 162 -2.50 8.53 2.85
N TYR A 163 -2.77 8.00 1.66
CA TYR A 163 -2.68 8.79 0.43
C TYR A 163 -3.75 9.89 0.38
N ALA A 164 -4.97 9.61 0.85
CA ALA A 164 -6.00 10.65 0.99
C ALA A 164 -5.55 11.76 1.94
N TRP A 165 -4.92 11.39 3.06
CA TRP A 165 -4.36 12.34 4.01
C TRP A 165 -3.22 13.19 3.41
N MET A 166 -2.36 12.63 2.55
CA MET A 166 -1.33 13.42 1.86
C MET A 166 -1.90 14.47 0.93
N MET A 167 -3.02 14.18 0.27
CA MET A 167 -3.69 15.19 -0.56
C MET A 167 -4.13 16.37 0.30
N ILE A 168 -4.71 16.10 1.47
CA ILE A 168 -5.14 17.14 2.43
C ILE A 168 -3.92 17.93 2.94
N MET A 169 -2.86 17.26 3.39
CA MET A 169 -1.65 17.95 3.86
C MET A 169 -1.00 18.80 2.77
N SER A 170 -0.88 18.27 1.55
CA SER A 170 -0.29 18.99 0.41
C SER A 170 -1.11 20.24 0.07
N TRP A 171 -2.44 20.16 0.16
CA TRP A 171 -3.34 21.30 -0.01
C TRP A 171 -3.18 22.34 1.12
N GLN A 172 -3.09 21.92 2.38
CA GLN A 172 -2.88 22.80 3.53
C GLN A 172 -1.53 23.54 3.45
N VAL A 173 -0.47 22.84 3.02
CA VAL A 173 0.85 23.43 2.78
C VAL A 173 0.82 24.41 1.61
N HIS A 174 0.07 24.12 0.55
CA HIS A 174 -0.10 25.05 -0.56
C HIS A 174 -0.78 26.36 -0.14
N ARG A 175 -1.70 26.29 0.84
CA ARG A 175 -2.44 27.42 1.42
C ARG A 175 -1.69 28.14 2.55
N ASP A 176 -0.46 27.76 2.86
CA ASP A 176 0.39 28.32 3.93
C ASP A 176 -0.28 28.30 5.33
N ILE A 177 -1.08 27.26 5.64
CA ILE A 177 -1.79 27.15 6.93
C ILE A 177 -0.82 26.89 8.11
N TYR A 178 0.27 26.17 7.85
CA TYR A 178 1.29 25.79 8.85
C TYR A 178 2.32 26.91 9.13
N ARG A 179 1.86 28.15 9.29
CA ARG A 179 2.74 29.30 9.49
C ARG A 179 3.37 29.38 10.87
#